data_AF-A0A2I9DSU1-F1
#
_entry.id   AF-A0A2I9DSU1-F1
#
_cell.length_a   1.000
_cell.length_b   1.000
_cell.length_c   1.000
_cell.angle_alpha   90.00
_cell.angle_beta   90.00
_cell.angle_gamma   90.00
#
_symmetry.space_group_name_H-M   'P 1'
#
loop_
_entity.id
_entity.type
_entity.pdbx_description
1 polymer ?
#
loop_
_entity_poly.entity_id
_entity_poly.type
_entity_poly.pdbx_seq_one_letter_code
_entity_poly.pdbx_strand_id
1 'polypeptide(L)'
;MRAPRLPRLPLATLALAGTLLAAPARALVVPLTGWTPVNGNANLWTDPQGACLVREERHDQAFPAFNTLEEARQFALRLQNALGRGGASEVTAQPVDRPGGWGILAAYTHDEGGVLYRISQLYLSDEGRLRTITASSAQYEASPCVNDMRSFVRYVAN
;
A
#
# COMPACT_ATOMS: atom_id res chain seq x y z
N MET A 1 -26.45 44.31 55.77
CA MET A 1 -26.48 45.33 54.70
C MET A 1 -25.43 44.95 53.67
N ARG A 2 -25.80 44.99 52.39
CA ARG A 2 -25.11 44.36 51.25
C ARG A 2 -23.95 45.24 50.75
N ALA A 3 -22.79 44.65 50.50
CA ALA A 3 -21.75 45.22 49.64
C ALA A 3 -21.96 44.79 48.18
N PRO A 4 -21.77 45.70 47.20
CA PRO A 4 -21.38 45.30 45.85
C PRO A 4 -20.35 46.27 45.23
N ARG A 5 -19.60 45.97 44.17
CA ARG A 5 -19.05 44.78 43.48
C ARG A 5 -18.10 45.41 42.45
N LEU A 6 -16.84 45.00 42.40
CA LEU A 6 -15.88 45.46 41.36
C LEU A 6 -16.18 44.77 40.01
N PRO A 7 -15.96 45.46 38.87
CA PRO A 7 -16.19 44.92 37.54
C PRO A 7 -15.16 43.83 37.20
N ARG A 8 -15.66 42.70 36.70
CA ARG A 8 -14.87 41.57 36.21
C ARG A 8 -14.38 41.88 34.79
N LEU A 9 -13.06 41.88 34.59
CA LEU A 9 -12.42 41.90 33.28
C LEU A 9 -12.61 40.53 32.59
N PRO A 10 -12.90 40.48 31.28
CA PRO A 10 -13.02 39.23 30.55
C PRO A 10 -11.63 38.65 30.26
N LEU A 11 -11.37 37.44 30.76
CA LEU A 11 -10.26 36.60 30.33
C LEU A 11 -10.47 36.23 28.85
N ALA A 12 -9.67 36.83 27.98
CA ALA A 12 -9.55 36.41 26.60
C ALA A 12 -9.03 34.98 26.54
N THR A 13 -9.85 34.11 25.97
CA THR A 13 -9.59 32.71 25.62
C THR A 13 -8.30 32.58 24.81
N LEU A 14 -7.28 31.97 25.41
CA LEU A 14 -6.12 31.42 24.72
C LEU A 14 -6.60 30.23 23.86
N ALA A 15 -6.73 30.46 22.55
CA ALA A 15 -6.88 29.39 21.58
C ALA A 15 -5.55 28.62 21.51
N LEU A 16 -5.49 27.46 22.20
CA LEU A 16 -4.43 26.48 21.97
C LEU A 16 -4.59 25.95 20.54
N ALA A 17 -3.79 26.50 19.63
CA ALA A 17 -3.55 25.91 18.31
C ALA A 17 -2.82 24.58 18.51
N GLY A 18 -3.58 23.51 18.72
CA GLY A 18 -3.09 22.14 18.60
C GLY A 18 -2.73 21.88 17.16
N THR A 19 -1.48 22.17 16.79
CA THR A 19 -0.88 21.66 15.56
C THR A 19 -0.88 20.14 15.67
N LEU A 20 -1.93 19.53 15.11
CA LEU A 20 -1.95 18.11 14.75
C LEU A 20 -0.68 17.87 13.92
N LEU A 21 0.31 17.26 14.57
CA LEU A 21 1.45 16.63 13.91
C LEU A 21 0.88 15.46 13.10
N ALA A 22 0.31 15.76 11.94
CA ALA A 22 0.05 14.76 10.93
C ALA A 22 1.42 14.19 10.58
N ALA A 23 1.68 12.95 11.04
CA ALA A 23 2.87 12.23 10.61
C ALA A 23 2.88 12.25 9.08
N PRO A 24 4.00 12.60 8.42
CA PRO A 24 4.04 12.64 6.97
C PRO A 24 3.65 11.26 6.46
N ALA A 25 2.59 11.20 5.64
CA ALA A 25 2.21 9.99 4.95
C ALA A 25 3.43 9.53 4.15
N ARG A 26 4.00 8.38 4.55
CA ARG A 26 5.20 7.84 3.91
C ARG A 26 4.80 7.35 2.52
N ALA A 27 5.07 8.17 1.50
CA ALA A 27 4.91 7.76 0.11
C ALA A 27 5.85 6.58 -0.21
N LEU A 28 5.40 5.69 -1.08
CA LEU A 28 6.25 4.61 -1.59
C LEU A 28 7.55 5.18 -2.18
N VAL A 29 8.68 4.63 -1.74
CA VAL A 29 9.99 4.90 -2.35
C VAL A 29 10.45 3.61 -3.03
N VAL A 30 10.72 3.69 -4.33
CA VAL A 30 11.25 2.56 -5.12
C VAL A 30 12.75 2.79 -5.32
N PRO A 31 13.62 2.09 -4.56
CA PRO A 31 15.08 2.32 -4.58
C PRO A 31 15.75 1.56 -5.73
N LEU A 32 15.07 1.42 -6.87
CA LEU A 32 15.58 0.71 -8.04
C LEU A 32 16.26 1.70 -8.98
N THR A 33 17.46 1.36 -9.44
CA THR A 33 18.28 2.25 -10.26
C THR A 33 17.55 2.66 -11.54
N GLY A 34 17.44 3.97 -11.77
CA GLY A 34 16.82 4.54 -12.97
C GLY A 34 15.29 4.56 -12.96
N TRP A 35 14.63 4.00 -11.92
CA TRP A 35 13.19 4.10 -11.79
C TRP A 35 12.78 5.51 -11.40
N THR A 36 11.68 5.99 -11.98
CA THR A 36 11.19 7.35 -11.76
C THR A 36 9.68 7.40 -11.55
N PRO A 37 9.16 8.40 -10.79
CA PRO A 37 7.73 8.63 -10.67
C PRO A 37 7.11 9.04 -12.02
N VAL A 38 6.02 8.39 -12.41
CA VAL A 38 5.27 8.70 -13.64
C VAL A 38 4.56 10.04 -13.47
N ASN A 39 4.90 11.03 -14.31
CA ASN A 39 4.31 12.37 -14.27
C ASN A 39 4.38 13.04 -12.88
N GLY A 40 5.42 12.76 -12.10
CA GLY A 40 5.58 13.28 -10.74
C GLY A 40 4.66 12.63 -9.69
N ASN A 41 3.90 11.60 -10.05
CA ASN A 41 3.08 10.85 -9.10
C ASN A 41 3.95 9.90 -8.27
N ALA A 42 4.22 10.24 -7.01
CA ALA A 42 5.03 9.43 -6.10
C ALA A 42 4.43 8.05 -5.77
N ASN A 43 3.16 7.80 -6.12
CA ASN A 43 2.51 6.50 -5.95
C ASN A 43 2.62 5.61 -7.19
N LEU A 44 3.21 6.09 -8.30
CA LEU A 44 3.35 5.31 -9.52
C LEU A 44 4.75 5.48 -10.08
N TRP A 45 5.49 4.38 -10.16
CA TRP A 45 6.88 4.34 -10.61
C TRP A 45 7.00 3.47 -11.85
N THR A 46 7.92 3.83 -12.73
CA THR A 46 8.23 3.09 -13.95
C THR A 46 9.74 2.90 -14.08
N ASP A 47 10.13 1.78 -14.69
CA ASP A 47 11.50 1.61 -15.17
C ASP A 47 11.78 2.59 -16.34
N PRO A 48 13.07 2.80 -16.72
CA PRO A 48 13.44 3.71 -17.80
C PRO A 48 12.73 3.47 -19.14
N GLN A 49 12.33 2.23 -19.43
CA GLN A 49 11.73 1.85 -20.71
C GLN A 49 10.19 1.79 -20.67
N GLY A 50 9.55 2.01 -19.53
CA GLY A 50 8.09 1.94 -19.44
C GLY A 50 7.51 0.51 -19.46
N ALA A 51 8.34 -0.52 -19.31
CA ALA A 51 7.96 -1.92 -19.42
C ALA A 51 7.43 -2.51 -18.11
N CYS A 52 7.90 -1.98 -16.97
CA CYS A 52 7.52 -2.39 -15.64
C CYS A 52 6.96 -1.21 -14.83
N LEU A 53 5.86 -1.44 -14.13
CA LEU A 53 5.21 -0.43 -13.28
C LEU A 53 5.09 -0.91 -11.84
N VAL A 54 5.30 0.00 -10.89
CA VAL A 54 5.00 -0.20 -9.47
C VAL A 54 4.04 0.88 -9.01
N ARG A 55 2.89 0.47 -8.47
CA ARG A 55 1.87 1.37 -7.97
C ARG A 55 1.56 1.12 -6.51
N GLU A 56 1.51 2.18 -5.73
CA GLU A 56 0.94 2.20 -4.38
C GLU A 56 -0.50 2.72 -4.42
N GLU A 57 -1.39 2.03 -3.71
CA GLU A 57 -2.75 2.50 -3.47
C GLU A 57 -3.09 2.33 -1.99
N ARG A 58 -3.79 3.31 -1.44
CA ARG A 58 -4.37 3.27 -0.10
C ARG A 58 -5.88 3.33 -0.25
N HIS A 59 -6.56 2.41 0.41
CA HIS A 59 -8.01 2.25 0.32
C HIS A 59 -8.62 2.43 1.70
N ASP A 60 -9.80 3.03 1.79
CA ASP A 60 -10.55 3.12 3.06
C ASP A 60 -11.18 1.79 3.49
N GLN A 61 -10.98 0.73 2.69
CA GLN A 61 -11.41 -0.61 3.03
C GLN A 61 -10.69 -1.10 4.29
N ALA A 62 -11.47 -1.57 5.27
CA ALA A 62 -10.93 -2.19 6.47
C ALA A 62 -10.09 -3.42 6.11
N PHE A 63 -8.87 -3.47 6.65
CA PHE A 63 -7.94 -4.57 6.46
C PHE A 63 -7.21 -4.86 7.77
N PRO A 64 -7.49 -6.00 8.42
CA PRO A 64 -6.93 -6.29 9.73
C PRO A 64 -5.41 -6.49 9.64
N ALA A 65 -4.71 -6.09 10.70
CA ALA A 65 -3.33 -6.53 10.90
C ALA A 65 -3.33 -8.02 11.29
N PHE A 66 -2.61 -8.84 10.52
CA PHE A 66 -2.44 -10.25 10.83
C PHE A 66 -1.25 -10.40 11.77
N ASN A 67 -1.50 -10.78 13.02
CA ASN A 67 -0.45 -10.89 14.03
C ASN A 67 0.15 -12.29 14.07
N THR A 68 -0.54 -13.27 13.49
CA THR A 68 -0.06 -14.65 13.39
C THR A 68 0.04 -15.11 11.94
N LEU A 69 0.99 -16.01 11.68
CA LEU A 69 1.15 -16.65 10.39
C LEU A 69 -0.13 -17.41 9.98
N GLU A 70 -0.83 -18.00 10.93
CA GLU A 70 -2.05 -18.77 10.64
C GLU A 70 -3.19 -17.88 10.14
N GLU A 71 -3.45 -16.74 10.79
CA GLU A 71 -4.44 -15.75 10.33
C GLU A 71 -4.13 -15.28 8.89
N ALA A 72 -2.85 -14.98 8.63
CA ALA A 72 -2.39 -14.55 7.32
C ALA A 72 -2.56 -15.65 6.26
N ARG A 73 -2.23 -16.91 6.58
CA ARG A 73 -2.46 -18.06 5.68
C ARG A 73 -3.93 -18.24 5.33
N GLN A 74 -4.81 -18.20 6.33
CA GLN A 74 -6.24 -18.32 6.10
C GLN A 74 -6.77 -17.19 5.22
N PHE A 75 -6.27 -15.96 5.40
CA PHE A 75 -6.61 -14.86 4.50
C PHE A 75 -6.07 -15.07 3.09
N ALA A 76 -4.81 -15.49 2.94
CA ALA A 76 -4.19 -15.75 1.65
C ALA A 76 -5.00 -16.74 0.81
N LEU A 77 -5.50 -17.82 1.41
CA LEU A 77 -6.37 -18.79 0.75
C LEU A 77 -7.69 -18.17 0.27
N ARG A 78 -8.32 -17.31 1.10
CA ARG A 78 -9.53 -16.59 0.71
C ARG A 78 -9.26 -15.61 -0.43
N LEU A 79 -8.15 -14.89 -0.37
CA LEU A 79 -7.72 -13.95 -1.40
C LEU A 79 -7.46 -14.65 -2.74
N GLN A 80 -6.73 -15.76 -2.72
CA GLN A 80 -6.47 -16.57 -3.93
C GLN A 80 -7.78 -16.98 -4.61
N ASN A 81 -8.74 -17.47 -3.82
CA ASN A 81 -10.05 -17.85 -4.33
C ASN A 81 -10.85 -16.64 -4.86
N ALA A 82 -10.76 -15.49 -4.19
CA ALA A 82 -11.45 -14.27 -4.62
C ALA A 82 -10.89 -13.73 -5.95
N LEU A 83 -9.57 -13.65 -6.08
CA LEU A 83 -8.89 -13.23 -7.32
C LEU A 83 -9.22 -14.17 -8.48
N GLY A 84 -9.19 -15.49 -8.25
CA GLY A 84 -9.56 -16.47 -9.28
C GLY A 84 -11.00 -16.30 -9.77
N ARG A 85 -11.95 -16.07 -8.85
CA ARG A 85 -13.35 -15.73 -9.24
C ARG A 85 -13.48 -14.39 -9.94
N GLY A 86 -12.56 -13.45 -9.68
CA GLY A 86 -12.49 -12.14 -10.33
C GLY A 86 -11.89 -12.15 -11.73
N GLY A 87 -11.56 -13.32 -12.29
CA GLY A 87 -11.02 -13.46 -13.64
C GLY A 87 -9.50 -13.43 -13.72
N ALA A 88 -8.79 -13.36 -12.59
CA ALA A 88 -7.35 -13.58 -12.57
C ALA A 88 -7.02 -15.06 -12.79
N SER A 89 -5.93 -15.35 -13.50
CA SER A 89 -5.42 -16.69 -13.74
C SER A 89 -4.07 -16.91 -13.06
N GLU A 90 -3.63 -18.17 -12.94
CA GLU A 90 -2.34 -18.54 -12.34
C GLU A 90 -2.15 -17.96 -10.92
N VAL A 91 -3.25 -17.83 -10.18
CA VAL A 91 -3.27 -17.11 -8.90
C VAL A 91 -2.57 -17.92 -7.82
N THR A 92 -1.62 -17.27 -7.17
CA THR A 92 -1.00 -17.72 -5.92
C THR A 92 -1.09 -16.61 -4.90
N ALA A 93 -1.34 -16.94 -3.63
CA ALA A 93 -1.23 -15.98 -2.54
C ALA A 93 -0.56 -16.63 -1.34
N GLN A 94 0.35 -15.90 -0.70
CA GLN A 94 1.11 -16.40 0.44
C GLN A 94 1.32 -15.31 1.49
N PRO A 95 1.40 -15.68 2.78
CA PRO A 95 1.81 -14.75 3.82
C PRO A 95 3.28 -14.36 3.63
N VAL A 96 3.61 -13.12 3.93
CA VAL A 96 4.97 -12.59 3.95
C VAL A 96 5.20 -11.78 5.22
N ASP A 97 6.34 -12.00 5.87
CA ASP A 97 6.71 -11.30 7.11
C ASP A 97 7.00 -9.83 6.83
N ARG A 98 6.51 -8.94 7.69
CA ARG A 98 6.59 -7.48 7.54
C ARG A 98 6.81 -6.83 8.92
N PRO A 99 7.39 -5.63 8.98
CA PRO A 99 7.50 -4.90 10.25
C PRO A 99 6.11 -4.73 10.88
N GLY A 100 5.92 -5.31 12.07
CA GLY A 100 4.67 -5.19 12.82
C GLY A 100 3.60 -6.25 12.54
N GLY A 101 3.84 -7.21 11.64
CA GLY A 101 2.89 -8.31 11.40
C GLY A 101 3.10 -9.02 10.07
N TRP A 102 2.04 -9.61 9.53
CA TRP A 102 2.08 -10.31 8.25
C TRP A 102 1.34 -9.53 7.17
N GLY A 103 1.97 -9.42 5.99
CA GLY A 103 1.32 -9.03 4.75
C GLY A 103 0.94 -10.25 3.92
N ILE A 104 0.19 -10.03 2.83
CA ILE A 104 -0.17 -11.08 1.88
C ILE A 104 0.41 -10.70 0.53
N LEU A 105 1.27 -11.55 -0.04
CA LEU A 105 1.78 -11.39 -1.39
C LEU A 105 1.01 -12.30 -2.34
N ALA A 106 0.31 -11.72 -3.30
CA ALA A 106 -0.33 -12.43 -4.38
C ALA A 106 0.47 -12.28 -5.67
N ALA A 107 0.50 -13.32 -6.49
CA ALA A 107 0.97 -13.26 -7.87
C ALA A 107 -0.05 -13.93 -8.78
N TYR A 108 -0.38 -13.28 -9.89
CA TYR A 108 -1.41 -13.74 -10.82
C TYR A 108 -1.22 -13.11 -12.20
N THR A 109 -1.92 -13.63 -13.19
CA THR A 109 -2.03 -13.07 -14.53
C THR A 109 -3.41 -12.41 -14.69
N HIS A 110 -3.45 -11.22 -15.29
CA HIS A 110 -4.67 -10.45 -15.54
C HIS A 110 -4.72 -10.00 -17.01
N ASP A 111 -5.88 -10.18 -17.65
CA ASP A 111 -6.14 -9.66 -18.99
C ASP A 111 -6.75 -8.26 -18.86
N GLU A 112 -6.09 -7.29 -19.46
CA GLU A 112 -6.63 -5.95 -19.64
C GLU A 112 -6.56 -5.55 -21.11
N GLY A 113 -7.72 -5.48 -21.77
CA GLY A 113 -7.82 -5.09 -23.18
C GLY A 113 -7.16 -6.06 -24.16
N GLY A 114 -7.09 -7.36 -23.83
CA GLY A 114 -6.45 -8.40 -24.64
C GLY A 114 -4.94 -8.52 -24.42
N VAL A 115 -4.39 -7.76 -23.48
CA VAL A 115 -2.98 -7.85 -23.07
C VAL A 115 -2.91 -8.54 -21.71
N LEU A 116 -2.14 -9.63 -21.65
CA LEU A 116 -1.90 -10.35 -20.41
C LEU A 116 -0.77 -9.69 -19.63
N TYR A 117 -1.05 -9.32 -18.39
CA TYR A 117 -0.10 -8.76 -17.44
C TYR A 117 0.19 -9.73 -16.32
N ARG A 118 1.48 -9.85 -15.95
CA ARG A 118 1.89 -10.54 -14.73
C ARG A 118 1.92 -9.54 -13.59
N ILE A 119 1.15 -9.84 -12.56
CA ILE A 119 0.98 -9.00 -11.39
C ILE A 119 1.65 -9.66 -10.19
N SER A 120 2.36 -8.87 -9.39
CA SER A 120 2.76 -9.19 -8.02
C SER A 120 2.21 -8.10 -7.11
N GLN A 121 1.21 -8.42 -6.30
CA GLN A 121 0.52 -7.45 -5.46
C GLN A 121 0.69 -7.81 -3.98
N LEU A 122 1.25 -6.87 -3.23
CA LEU A 122 1.41 -6.96 -1.79
C LEU A 122 0.24 -6.23 -1.11
N TYR A 123 -0.44 -6.90 -0.19
CA TYR A 123 -1.54 -6.38 0.63
C TYR A 123 -1.04 -6.20 2.06
N LEU A 124 -1.20 -5.00 2.61
CA LEU A 124 -0.72 -4.58 3.91
C LEU A 124 -1.85 -3.93 4.70
N SER A 125 -1.76 -4.03 6.02
CA SER A 125 -2.56 -3.21 6.94
C SER A 125 -1.79 -1.93 7.23
N ASP A 126 -2.37 -0.79 6.87
CA ASP A 126 -1.89 0.56 7.18
C ASP A 126 -2.92 1.21 8.11
N GLU A 127 -2.64 1.18 9.42
CA GLU A 127 -3.58 1.65 10.46
C GLU A 127 -4.97 0.98 10.40
N GLY A 128 -5.03 -0.32 10.08
CA GLY A 128 -6.28 -1.07 9.96
C GLY A 128 -7.01 -0.87 8.62
N ARG A 129 -6.41 -0.14 7.67
CA ARG A 129 -6.90 0.06 6.31
C ARG A 129 -6.04 -0.69 5.30
N LEU A 130 -6.62 -0.99 4.14
CA LEU A 130 -5.92 -1.69 3.07
C LEU A 130 -4.94 -0.75 2.38
N ARG A 131 -3.67 -1.15 2.34
CA ARG A 131 -2.66 -0.61 1.45
C ARG A 131 -2.18 -1.69 0.50
N THR A 132 -2.06 -1.37 -0.78
CA THR A 132 -1.55 -2.28 -1.79
C THR A 132 -0.35 -1.71 -2.52
N ILE A 133 0.64 -2.56 -2.77
CA ILE A 133 1.78 -2.26 -3.64
C ILE A 133 1.76 -3.27 -4.78
N THR A 134 1.45 -2.79 -5.98
CA THR A 134 1.23 -3.60 -7.18
C THR A 134 2.38 -3.41 -8.14
N ALA A 135 3.08 -4.49 -8.45
CA ALA A 135 4.08 -4.60 -9.50
C ALA A 135 3.47 -5.26 -10.73
N SER A 136 3.61 -4.67 -11.91
CA SER A 136 3.08 -5.21 -13.16
C SER A 136 4.05 -5.10 -14.33
N SER A 137 3.99 -6.09 -15.22
CA SER A 137 4.63 -6.09 -16.54
C SER A 137 3.80 -6.91 -17.51
N ALA A 138 3.98 -6.73 -18.82
CA ALA A 138 3.42 -7.65 -19.80
C ALA A 138 3.92 -9.09 -19.55
N GLN A 139 3.11 -10.10 -19.89
CA GLN A 139 3.39 -11.50 -19.53
C GLN A 139 4.72 -12.03 -20.06
N TYR A 140 5.11 -11.59 -21.25
CA TYR A 140 6.33 -11.99 -21.94
C TYR A 140 7.45 -10.95 -21.85
N GLU A 141 7.31 -9.96 -20.97
CA GLU A 141 8.39 -9.02 -20.68
C GLU A 141 9.57 -9.78 -20.07
N ALA A 142 10.76 -9.62 -20.67
CA ALA A 142 11.98 -10.34 -20.33
C ALA A 142 13.09 -9.42 -19.82
N SER A 143 12.83 -8.11 -19.73
CA SER A 143 13.76 -7.11 -19.25
C SER A 143 14.13 -7.34 -17.78
N PRO A 144 15.34 -6.89 -17.35
CA PRO A 144 15.78 -7.01 -15.95
C PRO A 144 14.80 -6.42 -14.94
N CYS A 145 14.03 -5.39 -15.34
CA CYS A 145 13.04 -4.72 -14.49
C CYS A 145 12.05 -5.70 -13.84
N VAL A 146 11.69 -6.80 -14.52
CA VAL A 146 10.73 -7.79 -13.99
C VAL A 146 11.27 -8.43 -12.71
N ASN A 147 12.55 -8.80 -12.70
CA ASN A 147 13.17 -9.46 -11.55
C ASN A 147 13.46 -8.47 -10.41
N ASP A 148 13.89 -7.26 -10.74
CA ASP A 148 14.13 -6.20 -9.77
C ASP A 148 12.83 -5.81 -9.05
N MET A 149 11.77 -5.59 -9.83
CA MET A 149 10.45 -5.26 -9.33
C MET A 149 9.87 -6.36 -8.43
N ARG A 150 9.95 -7.62 -8.85
CA ARG A 150 9.49 -8.77 -8.05
C ARG A 150 10.26 -8.91 -6.74
N SER A 151 11.58 -8.70 -6.79
CA SER A 151 12.44 -8.71 -5.59
C SER A 151 12.06 -7.57 -4.65
N PHE A 152 11.85 -6.37 -5.19
CA PHE A 152 11.41 -5.20 -4.43
C PHE A 152 10.09 -5.48 -3.68
N VAL A 153 9.05 -5.91 -4.39
CA VAL A 153 7.74 -6.18 -3.75
C VAL A 153 7.84 -7.29 -2.70
N ARG A 154 8.66 -8.31 -2.95
CA ARG A 154 8.79 -9.45 -2.04
C ARG A 154 9.54 -9.09 -0.76
N TYR A 155 10.63 -8.32 -0.85
CA TYR A 155 11.59 -8.17 0.25
C TYR A 155 11.74 -6.76 0.81
N VAL A 156 11.37 -5.73 0.04
CA VAL A 156 11.68 -4.32 0.39
C VAL A 156 10.42 -3.50 0.62
N ALA A 157 9.37 -3.73 -0.17
CA ALA A 157 8.12 -2.99 -0.09
C ALA A 157 7.38 -3.22 1.24
N ASN A 158 7.03 -2.12 1.92
CA ASN A 158 6.37 -2.08 3.22
C ASN A 158 5.51 -0.82 3.37
#